data_AF-A0A5E4LZY6-F1
#
_entry.id   AF-A0A5E4LZY6-F1
#
_cell.length_a   1.000
_cell.length_b   1.000
_cell.length_c   1.000
_cell.angle_alpha   90.00
_cell.angle_beta   90.00
_cell.angle_gamma   90.00
#
_symmetry.space_group_name_H-M   'P 1'
#
loop_
_entity.id
_entity.type
_entity.pdbx_description
1 polymer ?
#
loop_
_entity_poly.entity_id
_entity_poly.type
_entity_poly.pdbx_seq_one_letter_code
_entity_poly.pdbx_strand_id
1 'polypeptide(L)'
;MDIPASYVSLMNCALVVKRVKENSTGQSSRRVITVSEITSSASSHNAFAWNPKGDHFSDDLRESVLFKRLADTGGKEIDEVLEEYKKRILILKWMSEHDIRDYKKVAEVIGKYYRDPKSLMRQIEVEL
;
A
#
# COMPACT_ATOMS: atom_id res chain seq x y z
N MET A 1 -21.57 -11.40 15.73
CA MET A 1 -20.24 -12.00 15.91
C MET A 1 -19.80 -11.73 17.33
N ASP A 2 -19.38 -12.76 18.04
CA ASP A 2 -18.90 -12.66 19.42
C ASP A 2 -17.38 -12.91 19.41
N ILE A 3 -16.62 -11.86 19.11
CA ILE A 3 -15.16 -11.93 19.03
C ILE A 3 -14.61 -11.17 20.25
N PRO A 4 -13.85 -11.82 21.14
CA PRO A 4 -13.18 -11.15 22.25
C PRO A 4 -12.31 -9.99 21.78
N ALA A 5 -12.34 -8.87 22.50
CA ALA A 5 -11.60 -7.66 22.18
C ALA A 5 -10.09 -7.93 21.99
N SER A 6 -9.52 -8.85 22.78
CA SER A 6 -8.11 -9.26 22.68
C SER A 6 -7.72 -9.81 21.31
N TYR A 7 -8.64 -10.49 20.60
CA TYR A 7 -8.36 -11.03 19.27
C TYR A 7 -8.35 -9.96 18.18
N VAL A 8 -9.01 -8.81 18.40
CA VAL A 8 -8.94 -7.68 17.47
C VAL A 8 -7.51 -7.16 17.35
N SER A 9 -6.75 -7.16 18.45
CA SER A 9 -5.35 -6.71 18.49
C SER A 9 -4.37 -7.64 17.75
N LEU A 10 -4.80 -8.84 17.35
CA LEU A 10 -3.97 -9.77 16.57
C LEU A 10 -3.93 -9.40 15.08
N MET A 11 -4.89 -8.61 14.59
CA MET A 11 -4.88 -8.12 13.22
C MET A 11 -3.80 -7.05 13.04
N ASN A 12 -3.14 -7.01 11.88
CA ASN A 12 -2.16 -5.96 11.60
C ASN A 12 -2.81 -4.69 11.06
N CYS A 13 -3.73 -4.81 10.11
CA CYS A 13 -4.42 -3.68 9.51
C CYS A 13 -5.82 -4.04 9.03
N ALA A 14 -6.64 -3.02 8.80
CA ALA A 14 -7.97 -3.10 8.21
C ALA A 14 -8.11 -2.06 7.08
N LEU A 15 -8.81 -2.43 6.01
CA LEU A 15 -9.11 -1.54 4.90
C LEU A 15 -10.62 -1.27 4.86
N VAL A 16 -11.00 0.00 4.77
CA VAL A 16 -12.40 0.39 4.60
C VAL A 16 -12.65 0.74 3.14
N VAL A 17 -13.42 -0.09 2.43
CA VAL A 17 -13.79 0.16 1.03
C VAL A 17 -15.18 0.75 0.96
N LYS A 18 -15.36 1.86 0.24
CA LYS A 18 -16.68 2.45 -0.01
C LYS A 18 -16.95 2.63 -1.50
N ARG A 19 -18.24 2.56 -1.85
CA ARG A 19 -18.77 3.04 -3.13
C ARG A 19 -18.95 4.55 -3.02
N VAL A 20 -18.26 5.31 -3.85
CA VAL A 20 -18.34 6.78 -3.90
C VAL A 20 -18.88 7.24 -5.25
N LYS A 21 -19.39 8.46 -5.32
CA LYS A 21 -19.73 9.13 -6.58
C LYS A 21 -18.58 10.07 -6.91
N GLU A 22 -18.06 9.94 -8.11
CA GLU A 22 -17.00 10.81 -8.60
C GLU A 22 -17.59 12.18 -8.95
N ASN A 23 -16.99 13.25 -8.42
CA ASN A 23 -17.52 14.60 -8.58
C ASN A 23 -17.48 15.09 -10.04
N SER A 24 -16.50 14.62 -10.83
CA SER A 24 -16.29 15.03 -12.22
C SER A 24 -17.24 14.35 -13.20
N THR A 25 -17.42 13.03 -13.08
CA THR A 25 -18.19 12.24 -14.05
C THR A 25 -19.59 11.87 -13.56
N GLY A 26 -19.86 12.01 -12.26
CA GLY A 26 -21.07 11.48 -11.61
C GLY A 26 -21.13 9.95 -11.55
N GLN A 27 -20.13 9.25 -12.09
CA GLN A 27 -20.06 7.80 -12.09
C GLN A 27 -19.73 7.29 -10.69
N SER A 28 -20.16 6.06 -10.43
CA SER A 28 -19.87 5.43 -9.16
C SER A 28 -18.62 4.57 -9.26
N SER A 29 -17.65 4.84 -8.38
CA SER A 29 -16.40 4.10 -8.27
C SER A 29 -16.24 3.52 -6.86
N ARG A 30 -15.34 2.55 -6.71
CA ARG A 30 -14.92 2.04 -5.40
C ARG A 30 -13.60 2.68 -5.01
N ARG A 31 -13.50 3.13 -3.75
CA ARG A 31 -12.29 3.71 -3.17
C ARG A 31 -12.00 3.06 -1.82
N VAL A 32 -10.72 2.81 -1.53
CA VAL A 32 -10.25 2.49 -0.18
C VAL A 32 -10.18 3.81 0.58
N ILE A 33 -11.02 4.01 1.60
CA ILE A 33 -11.14 5.29 2.29
C ILE A 33 -10.05 5.47 3.34
N THR A 34 -9.70 4.38 4.02
CA THR A 34 -8.61 4.35 4.98
C THR A 34 -7.97 2.97 5.01
N VAL A 35 -6.67 2.95 5.29
CA VAL A 35 -5.94 1.77 5.71
C VAL A 35 -5.50 2.04 7.14
N SER A 36 -6.09 1.32 8.09
CA SER A 36 -5.88 1.52 9.51
C SER A 36 -5.05 0.37 10.07
N GLU A 37 -3.90 0.67 10.66
CA GLU A 37 -3.08 -0.27 11.42
C GLU A 37 -3.67 -0.46 12.80
N ILE A 38 -3.94 -1.71 13.19
CA ILE A 38 -4.57 -2.00 14.46
C ILE A 38 -3.48 -2.08 15.52
N THR A 39 -3.51 -1.16 16.49
CA THR A 39 -2.50 -1.09 17.57
C THR A 39 -3.00 -1.70 18.87
N SER A 40 -4.31 -1.65 19.10
CA SER A 40 -5.00 -2.37 20.18
C SER A 40 -6.46 -2.62 19.82
N SER A 41 -7.22 -3.23 20.73
CA SER A 41 -8.67 -3.45 20.55
C SER A 41 -9.47 -2.15 20.49
N ALA A 42 -8.91 -1.04 20.99
CA ALA A 42 -9.57 0.26 21.06
C ALA A 42 -8.84 1.36 20.29
N SER A 43 -7.71 1.06 19.66
CA SER A 43 -6.87 2.05 18.97
C SER A 43 -6.33 1.55 17.64
N SER A 44 -6.25 2.47 16.68
CA SER A 44 -5.68 2.24 15.37
C SER A 44 -4.99 3.50 14.85
N HIS A 45 -3.96 3.32 14.02
CA HIS A 45 -3.28 4.38 13.29
C HIS A 45 -3.73 4.37 11.83
N ASN A 46 -4.15 5.51 11.26
CA ASN A 46 -4.53 5.56 9.85
C ASN A 46 -3.28 5.82 9.00
N ALA A 47 -2.66 4.75 8.49
CA ALA A 47 -1.48 4.84 7.65
C ALA A 47 -1.77 5.47 6.28
N PHE A 48 -2.99 5.31 5.77
CA PHE A 48 -3.43 5.93 4.52
C PHE A 48 -4.86 6.45 4.66
N ALA A 49 -5.15 7.59 4.03
CA ALA A 49 -6.48 8.18 3.98
C ALA A 49 -6.78 8.72 2.58
N TRP A 50 -8.04 8.60 2.14
CA TRP A 50 -8.53 9.20 0.91
C TRP A 50 -9.18 10.57 1.17
N ASN A 51 -8.81 11.56 0.37
CA ASN A 51 -9.40 12.88 0.38
C ASN A 51 -10.47 13.01 -0.74
N PRO A 52 -11.76 13.11 -0.39
CA PRO A 52 -12.84 13.18 -1.39
C PRO A 52 -12.84 14.46 -2.22
N LYS A 53 -12.28 15.56 -1.71
CA LYS A 53 -12.32 16.87 -2.38
C LYS A 53 -11.43 16.89 -3.62
N GLY A 54 -10.27 16.23 -3.54
CA GLY A 54 -9.26 16.22 -4.60
C GLY A 54 -8.99 14.85 -5.20
N ASP A 55 -9.78 13.83 -4.85
CA ASP A 55 -9.59 12.42 -5.24
C ASP A 55 -8.14 11.93 -5.18
N HIS A 56 -7.46 12.24 -4.07
CA HIS A 56 -6.08 11.82 -3.82
C HIS A 56 -5.97 11.08 -2.50
N PHE A 57 -4.88 10.34 -2.36
CA PHE A 57 -4.54 9.63 -1.15
C PHE A 57 -3.39 10.34 -0.46
N SER A 58 -3.45 10.40 0.86
CA SER A 58 -2.35 10.85 1.72
C SER A 58 -1.94 9.70 2.62
N ASP A 59 -0.66 9.66 2.98
CA ASP A 59 -0.11 8.67 3.89
C ASP A 59 0.50 9.31 5.14
N ASP A 60 0.60 8.53 6.21
CA ASP A 60 1.30 8.87 7.45
C ASP A 60 2.23 7.72 7.85
N LEU A 61 3.12 7.36 6.91
CA LEU A 61 3.98 6.18 7.03
C LEU A 61 5.17 6.38 7.98
N ARG A 62 5.55 7.62 8.26
CA ARG A 62 6.59 7.88 9.28
C ARG A 62 6.11 7.52 10.68
N GLU A 63 4.81 7.65 10.93
CA GLU A 63 4.20 7.23 12.19
C GLU A 63 3.62 5.80 12.15
N SER A 64 3.73 5.10 11.02
CA SER A 64 3.28 3.72 10.87
C SER A 64 4.01 2.77 11.83
N VAL A 65 3.21 2.07 12.63
CA VAL A 65 3.68 1.02 13.54
C VAL A 65 4.13 -0.21 12.76
N LEU A 66 3.49 -0.51 11.63
CA LEU A 66 3.88 -1.64 10.79
C LEU A 66 5.19 -1.36 10.04
N PHE A 67 5.42 -0.16 9.53
CA PHE A 67 6.69 0.19 8.88
C PHE A 67 7.84 0.23 9.88
N LYS A 68 7.63 0.80 11.08
CA LYS A 68 8.61 0.74 12.18
C LYS A 68 8.94 -0.71 12.55
N ARG A 69 7.93 -1.58 12.69
CA ARG A 69 8.14 -3.02 12.94
C ARG A 69 8.91 -3.73 11.82
N LEU A 70 8.65 -3.39 10.55
CA LEU A 70 9.41 -3.93 9.42
C LEU A 70 10.88 -3.50 9.45
N ALA A 71 11.13 -2.24 9.82
CA ALA A 71 12.47 -1.70 10.00
C ALA A 71 13.21 -2.48 11.11
N ASP A 72 12.59 -2.58 12.29
CA ASP A 72 13.15 -3.29 13.46
C ASP A 72 13.44 -4.76 13.16
N THR A 73 12.47 -5.49 12.59
CA THR A 73 12.61 -6.92 12.28
C THR A 73 13.67 -7.17 11.20
N GLY A 74 13.85 -6.20 10.29
CA GLY A 74 14.83 -6.26 9.22
C GLY A 74 16.22 -5.75 9.59
N GLY A 75 16.40 -5.18 10.80
CA GLY A 75 17.63 -4.49 11.19
C GLY A 75 17.94 -3.28 10.30
N LYS A 76 16.91 -2.53 9.91
CA LYS A 76 16.98 -1.38 9.00
C LYS A 76 16.45 -0.13 9.66
N GLU A 77 16.83 1.02 9.11
CA GLU A 77 16.21 2.29 9.44
C GLU A 77 14.85 2.46 8.73
N ILE A 78 13.96 3.27 9.31
CA ILE A 78 12.65 3.57 8.72
C ILE A 78 12.77 4.15 7.31
N ASP A 79 13.78 4.99 7.07
CA ASP A 79 14.03 5.59 5.76
C ASP A 79 14.39 4.54 4.69
N GLU A 80 15.06 3.45 5.06
CA GLU A 80 15.35 2.35 4.13
C GLU A 80 14.08 1.58 3.74
N VAL A 81 13.15 1.40 4.69
CA VAL A 81 11.83 0.79 4.42
C VAL A 81 10.99 1.71 3.53
N LEU A 82 11.00 3.02 3.79
CA LEU A 82 10.32 4.01 2.96
C LEU A 82 10.91 4.08 1.55
N GLU A 83 12.22 3.89 1.40
CA GLU A 83 12.87 3.82 0.10
C GLU A 83 12.47 2.55 -0.68
N GLU A 84 12.41 1.40 -0.01
CA GLU A 84 11.87 0.16 -0.59
C GLU A 84 10.40 0.32 -0.99
N TYR A 85 9.59 1.00 -0.19
CA TYR A 85 8.20 1.34 -0.51
C TYR A 85 8.08 2.18 -1.79
N LYS A 86 8.93 3.20 -1.96
CA LYS A 86 8.98 4.02 -3.18
C LYS A 86 9.35 3.20 -4.42
N LYS A 87 10.33 2.29 -4.32
CA LYS A 87 10.70 1.39 -5.42
C LYS A 87 9.53 0.52 -5.85
N ARG A 88 8.78 -0.03 -4.89
CA ARG A 88 7.58 -0.83 -5.18
C ARG A 88 6.48 0.00 -5.84
N ILE A 89 6.28 1.26 -5.44
CA ILE A 89 5.37 2.17 -6.14
C ILE A 89 5.81 2.36 -7.59
N LEU A 90 7.10 2.60 -7.84
CA LEU A 90 7.62 2.80 -9.19
C LEU A 90 7.31 1.59 -10.09
N ILE A 91 7.50 0.37 -9.59
CA ILE A 91 7.17 -0.86 -10.33
C ILE A 91 5.68 -0.93 -10.66
N LEU A 92 4.80 -0.62 -9.71
CA LEU A 92 3.35 -0.62 -9.96
C LEU A 92 2.94 0.44 -11.00
N LYS A 93 3.55 1.63 -10.96
CA LYS A 93 3.32 2.69 -11.94
C LYS A 93 3.80 2.29 -13.34
N TRP A 94 5.02 1.79 -13.43
CA TRP A 94 5.59 1.29 -14.69
C TRP A 94 4.71 0.20 -15.31
N MET A 95 4.21 -0.76 -14.51
CA MET A 95 3.25 -1.76 -15.01
C MET A 95 1.97 -1.13 -15.55
N SER A 96 1.43 -0.12 -14.87
CA SER A 96 0.22 0.57 -15.30
C SER A 96 0.43 1.35 -16.61
N GLU A 97 1.58 1.98 -16.79
CA GLU A 97 1.97 2.74 -17.99
C GLU A 97 2.18 1.83 -19.20
N HIS A 98 2.65 0.60 -18.97
CA HIS A 98 2.88 -0.42 -20.00
C HIS A 98 1.67 -1.35 -20.24
N ASP A 99 0.49 -0.97 -19.72
CA ASP A 99 -0.76 -1.74 -19.83
C ASP A 99 -0.67 -3.19 -19.32
N ILE A 100 0.21 -3.44 -18.34
CA ILE A 100 0.37 -4.75 -17.71
C ILE A 100 -0.75 -4.93 -16.67
N ARG A 101 -1.90 -5.42 -17.14
CA ARG A 101 -3.11 -5.65 -16.31
C ARG A 101 -3.47 -7.12 -16.11
N ASP A 102 -2.96 -8.01 -16.95
CA ASP A 102 -3.21 -9.46 -16.81
C ASP A 102 -2.54 -9.99 -15.55
N TYR A 103 -3.28 -10.75 -14.74
CA TYR A 103 -2.82 -11.20 -13.43
C TYR A 103 -1.55 -12.05 -13.50
N LYS A 104 -1.36 -12.84 -14.57
CA LYS A 104 -0.16 -13.69 -14.72
C LYS A 104 1.06 -12.82 -15.01
N LYS A 105 0.91 -11.84 -15.90
CA LYS A 105 1.99 -10.87 -16.19
C LYS A 105 2.35 -10.04 -14.96
N VAL A 106 1.36 -9.57 -14.20
CA VAL A 106 1.60 -8.85 -12.94
C VAL A 106 2.36 -9.74 -11.95
N ALA A 107 1.95 -10.99 -11.78
CA ALA A 107 2.64 -11.95 -10.91
C ALA A 107 4.07 -12.25 -11.36
N GLU A 108 4.31 -12.30 -12.68
CA GLU A 108 5.65 -12.47 -13.25
C GLU A 108 6.58 -11.30 -12.88
N VAL A 109 6.12 -10.06 -13.06
CA VAL A 109 6.89 -8.84 -12.71
C VAL A 109 7.17 -8.79 -11.21
N ILE A 110 6.17 -9.01 -10.37
CA ILE A 110 6.33 -9.05 -8.90
C ILE A 110 7.32 -10.17 -8.52
N GLY A 111 7.16 -11.36 -9.10
CA GLY A 111 8.06 -12.49 -8.87
C GLY A 111 9.50 -12.20 -9.31
N LYS A 112 9.69 -11.47 -10.43
CA LYS A 112 11.01 -11.02 -10.87
C LYS A 112 11.62 -10.05 -9.87
N TYR A 113 10.86 -9.11 -9.32
CA TYR A 113 11.35 -8.20 -8.28
C TYR A 113 11.84 -8.94 -7.03
N TYR A 114 11.13 -9.99 -6.60
CA TYR A 114 11.57 -10.82 -5.47
C TYR A 114 12.86 -11.61 -5.76
N ARG A 115 13.05 -12.10 -7.00
CA ARG A 115 14.23 -12.92 -7.37
C ARG A 115 15.45 -12.10 -7.74
N ASP A 116 15.26 -11.04 -8.52
CA ASP A 116 16.32 -10.18 -9.04
C ASP A 116 15.81 -8.73 -9.17
N PRO A 117 15.76 -7.99 -8.05
CA PRO A 117 15.28 -6.61 -8.05
C PRO A 117 16.20 -5.70 -8.87
N LYS A 118 17.51 -5.97 -8.89
CA LYS A 118 18.49 -5.12 -9.61
C LYS A 118 18.25 -5.15 -11.12
N SER A 119 18.05 -6.33 -11.70
CA SER A 119 17.77 -6.45 -13.13
C SER A 119 16.45 -5.76 -13.50
N LEU A 120 15.39 -5.97 -12.71
CA LEU A 120 14.10 -5.33 -13.00
C LEU A 120 14.17 -3.81 -12.88
N MET A 121 14.79 -3.28 -11.82
CA MET A 121 14.90 -1.84 -11.62
C MET A 121 15.71 -1.18 -12.75
N ARG A 122 16.82 -1.80 -13.17
CA ARG A 122 17.60 -1.32 -14.32
C ARG A 122 16.81 -1.31 -15.61
N GLN A 123 15.96 -2.32 -15.84
CA GLN A 123 15.08 -2.35 -17.00
C GLN A 123 14.10 -1.17 -16.96
N ILE A 124 13.44 -0.95 -15.82
CA ILE A 124 12.48 0.15 -15.63
C ILE A 124 13.16 1.50 -15.84
N GLU A 125 14.35 1.71 -15.29
CA GLU A 125 15.10 2.97 -15.41
C GLU A 125 15.52 3.32 -16.85
N VAL A 126 15.71 2.32 -17.72
CA VAL A 126 16.06 2.54 -19.14
C VAL A 126 14.83 2.93 -19.97
N GLU A 127 13.63 2.56 -19.51
CA GLU A 127 12.37 2.80 -20.19
C GLU A 127 11.65 4.09 -19.73
N LEU A 128 12.15 4.73 -18.66
CA LEU A 128 11.72 6.05 -18.17
C LEU A 128 12.27 7.19 -19.04
#